data_AF-A0A167KWR1-F1
#
_entry.id   AF-A0A167KWR1-F1
#
_cell.length_a   1.000
_cell.length_b   1.000
_cell.length_c   1.000
_cell.angle_alpha   90.00
_cell.angle_beta   90.00
_cell.angle_gamma   90.00
#
_symmetry.space_group_name_H-M   'P 1'
#
loop_
_entity.id
_entity.type
_entity.pdbx_description
1 polymer ?
#
loop_
_entity_poly.entity_id
_entity_poly.type
_entity_poly.pdbx_seq_one_letter_code
_entity_poly.pdbx_strand_id
1 'polypeptide(L)'
;QVLDHSTAQINGYIQAFTSFCLENALLEENMEAIKMKAESLIRGCAEHFRATITRLKKDSALIPSDKAATFIQMVEALFSAEDIIGFQSACSQIVKQFPKVEGWLSWWKQERHASMLFYAFRKMDPSLWKSLPATTNAEEAMHFRFYTAAGKKTHLAFLEGCQLLFHLATYFEKQYQAVQGKLYIILYRTLINIY
;
A
#
# COMPACT_ATOMS: atom_id res chain seq x y z
N GLN A 1 -5.32 4.85 -3.76
CA GLN A 1 -4.05 4.14 -4.03
C GLN A 1 -3.82 3.07 -2.97
N VAL A 2 -3.15 1.96 -3.28
CA VAL A 2 -2.67 1.01 -2.25
C VAL A 2 -1.20 1.35 -1.97
N LEU A 3 -0.81 1.51 -0.71
CA LEU A 3 0.55 1.91 -0.30
C LEU A 3 1.11 0.97 0.78
N ASP A 4 2.44 0.94 0.92
CA ASP A 4 3.07 0.47 2.16
C ASP A 4 2.78 1.46 3.30
N HIS A 5 2.87 0.99 4.53
CA HIS A 5 2.53 1.74 5.73
C HIS A 5 3.65 2.69 6.18
N SER A 6 4.66 2.92 5.33
CA SER A 6 5.75 3.84 5.65
C SER A 6 5.28 5.29 5.60
N THR A 7 5.68 6.07 6.60
CA THR A 7 5.37 7.51 6.67
C THR A 7 5.83 8.26 5.43
N ALA A 8 6.97 7.87 4.85
CA ALA A 8 7.53 8.51 3.67
C ALA A 8 6.62 8.34 2.45
N GLN A 9 6.12 7.13 2.19
CA GLN A 9 5.22 6.90 1.05
C GLN A 9 3.88 7.60 1.24
N ILE A 10 3.31 7.55 2.45
CA ILE A 10 2.05 8.23 2.76
C ILE A 10 2.20 9.75 2.52
N ASN A 11 3.27 10.36 3.05
CA ASN A 11 3.53 11.79 2.87
C ASN A 11 3.77 12.15 1.39
N GLY A 12 4.54 11.33 0.66
CA GLY A 12 4.80 11.54 -0.76
C GLY A 12 3.53 11.49 -1.61
N TYR A 13 2.63 10.55 -1.33
CA TYR A 13 1.33 10.46 -1.99
C TYR A 13 0.47 11.70 -1.70
N ILE A 14 0.34 12.10 -0.44
CA ILE A 14 -0.46 13.28 -0.05
C ILE A 14 0.08 14.53 -0.75
N GLN A 15 1.41 14.70 -0.77
CA GLN A 15 2.04 15.83 -1.44
C GLN A 15 1.76 15.83 -2.94
N ALA A 16 1.99 14.71 -3.63
CA ALA A 16 1.78 14.59 -5.07
C ALA A 16 0.30 14.81 -5.46
N PHE A 17 -0.63 14.21 -4.71
CA PHE A 17 -2.07 14.39 -4.92
C PHE A 17 -2.48 15.85 -4.73
N THR A 18 -1.98 16.49 -3.67
CA THR A 18 -2.29 17.89 -3.38
C THR A 18 -1.78 18.82 -4.48
N SER A 19 -0.52 18.66 -4.89
CA SER A 19 0.07 19.43 -6.00
C SER A 19 -0.74 19.26 -7.29
N PHE A 20 -1.06 18.02 -7.65
CA PHE A 20 -1.82 17.72 -8.86
C PHE A 20 -3.21 18.37 -8.86
N CYS A 21 -3.95 18.31 -7.74
CA CYS A 21 -5.26 18.93 -7.62
C CYS A 21 -5.20 20.46 -7.72
N LEU A 22 -4.19 21.09 -7.12
CA LEU A 22 -4.00 22.54 -7.16
C LEU A 22 -3.60 23.02 -8.56
N GLU A 23 -2.66 22.34 -9.22
CA GLU A 23 -2.18 22.69 -10.57
C GLU A 23 -3.27 22.57 -11.64
N ASN A 24 -4.20 21.64 -11.45
CA ASN A 24 -5.26 21.35 -12.43
C ASN A 24 -6.64 21.89 -12.01
N ALA A 25 -6.71 22.68 -10.93
CA ALA A 25 -7.94 23.24 -10.37
C ALA A 25 -9.08 22.19 -10.23
N LEU A 26 -8.73 20.97 -9.84
CA LEU A 26 -9.68 19.83 -9.82
C LEU A 26 -10.65 19.88 -8.63
N LEU A 27 -10.31 20.65 -7.60
CA LEU A 27 -11.08 20.78 -6.38
C LEU A 27 -11.11 22.24 -5.94
N GLU A 28 -12.30 22.79 -5.74
CA GLU A 28 -12.51 24.11 -5.13
C GLU A 28 -12.44 24.01 -3.59
N GLU A 29 -11.35 23.42 -3.09
CA GLU A 29 -11.13 23.17 -1.67
C GLU A 29 -9.81 23.81 -1.23
N ASN A 30 -9.70 24.20 0.05
CA ASN A 30 -8.42 24.68 0.57
C ASN A 30 -7.40 23.53 0.67
N MET A 31 -6.11 23.86 0.79
CA MET A 31 -5.03 22.86 0.84
C MET A 31 -5.25 21.78 1.92
N GLU A 32 -5.80 22.14 3.07
CA GLU A 32 -6.00 21.19 4.17
C GLU A 32 -7.12 20.20 3.87
N ALA A 33 -8.21 20.66 3.27
CA ALA A 33 -9.29 19.80 2.81
C ALA A 33 -8.81 18.82 1.72
N ILE A 34 -7.97 19.28 0.78
CA ILE A 34 -7.36 18.42 -0.25
C ILE A 34 -6.47 17.34 0.39
N LYS A 35 -5.68 17.68 1.42
CA LYS A 35 -4.84 16.70 2.14
C LYS A 35 -5.69 15.66 2.87
N MET A 36 -6.72 16.09 3.61
CA MET A 36 -7.64 15.16 4.28
C MET A 36 -8.32 14.21 3.28
N LYS A 37 -8.69 14.73 2.11
CA LYS A 37 -9.25 13.93 1.03
C LYS A 37 -8.23 12.93 0.50
N ALA A 38 -6.98 13.35 0.27
CA ALA A 38 -5.89 12.45 -0.09
C ALA A 38 -5.74 11.31 0.93
N GLU A 39 -5.68 11.62 2.22
CA GLU A 39 -5.59 10.63 3.31
C GLU A 39 -6.76 9.63 3.30
N SER A 40 -7.98 10.11 3.05
CA SER A 40 -9.16 9.25 2.98
C SER A 40 -9.14 8.26 1.79
N LEU A 41 -8.31 8.51 0.79
CA LEU A 41 -8.18 7.71 -0.44
C LEU A 41 -7.01 6.71 -0.39
N ILE A 42 -6.33 6.62 0.75
CA ILE A 42 -5.23 5.68 0.95
C ILE A 42 -5.77 4.35 1.48
N ARG A 43 -5.37 3.27 0.84
CA ARG A 43 -5.51 1.91 1.35
C ARG A 43 -4.12 1.34 1.63
N GLY A 44 -3.95 0.65 2.73
CA GLY A 44 -2.72 -0.03 3.11
C GLY A 44 -2.66 -1.43 2.51
N CYS A 45 -1.45 -1.90 2.21
CA CYS A 45 -1.23 -3.25 1.72
C CYS A 45 -1.39 -4.29 2.85
N ALA A 46 -2.35 -5.20 2.73
CA ALA A 46 -2.58 -6.23 3.74
C ALA A 46 -1.41 -7.23 3.86
N GLU A 47 -0.64 -7.45 2.79
CA GLU A 47 0.51 -8.35 2.80
C GLU A 47 1.67 -7.80 3.62
N HIS A 48 1.90 -6.49 3.60
CA HIS A 48 2.90 -5.86 4.48
C HIS A 48 2.52 -6.05 5.96
N PHE A 49 1.25 -5.88 6.30
CA PHE A 49 0.74 -6.21 7.64
C PHE A 49 0.99 -7.68 8.00
N ARG A 50 0.60 -8.63 7.13
CA ARG A 50 0.80 -10.08 7.32
C ARG A 50 2.26 -10.50 7.42
N ALA A 51 3.15 -9.83 6.71
CA ALA A 51 4.59 -10.05 6.84
C ALA A 51 5.08 -9.70 8.25
N THR A 52 4.54 -8.65 8.88
CA THR A 52 4.87 -8.34 10.28
C THR A 52 4.37 -9.42 11.25
N ILE A 53 3.17 -9.97 11.03
CA ILE A 53 2.63 -11.10 11.82
C ILE A 53 3.54 -12.32 11.68
N THR A 54 3.96 -12.64 10.45
CA THR A 54 4.83 -13.78 10.16
C THR A 54 6.17 -13.66 10.89
N ARG A 55 6.70 -12.44 11.02
CA ARG A 55 7.92 -12.17 11.80
C ARG A 55 7.68 -12.37 13.30
N LEU A 56 6.58 -11.83 13.85
CA LEU A 56 6.24 -11.99 15.27
C LEU A 56 6.04 -13.45 15.67
N LYS A 57 5.36 -14.23 14.81
CA LYS A 57 5.15 -15.66 15.04
C LYS A 57 6.46 -16.45 15.17
N LYS A 58 7.52 -16.04 14.46
CA LYS A 58 8.82 -16.72 14.52
C LYS A 58 9.58 -16.43 15.82
N ASP A 59 9.21 -15.38 16.52
CA ASP A 59 9.80 -15.03 17.81
C ASP A 59 9.01 -15.73 18.94
N SER A 60 9.51 -16.90 19.36
CA SER A 60 8.90 -17.68 20.43
C SER A 60 8.90 -16.98 21.79
N ALA A 61 9.72 -15.93 21.97
CA ALA A 61 9.71 -15.13 23.18
C ALA A 61 8.50 -14.18 23.23
N LEU A 62 7.98 -13.77 22.06
CA LEU A 62 6.77 -12.97 21.93
C LEU A 62 5.52 -13.84 21.83
N ILE A 63 5.54 -14.83 20.93
CA ILE A 63 4.42 -15.71 20.62
C ILE A 63 4.83 -17.17 20.85
N PRO A 64 4.34 -17.84 21.91
CA PRO A 64 4.58 -19.26 22.12
C PRO A 64 4.20 -20.09 20.88
N SER A 65 5.06 -21.02 20.47
CA SER A 65 4.91 -21.78 19.23
C SER A 65 3.59 -22.57 19.14
N ASP A 66 3.10 -23.07 20.28
CA ASP A 66 1.83 -23.78 20.43
C ASP A 66 0.61 -22.85 20.27
N LYS A 67 0.77 -21.55 20.51
CA LYS A 67 -0.28 -20.53 20.41
C LYS A 67 -0.22 -19.70 19.13
N ALA A 68 0.74 -19.97 18.24
CA ALA A 68 0.95 -19.21 17.02
C ALA A 68 -0.28 -19.18 16.09
N ALA A 69 -0.99 -20.31 15.98
CA ALA A 69 -2.21 -20.38 15.15
C ALA A 69 -3.32 -19.49 15.73
N THR A 70 -3.53 -19.54 17.05
CA THR A 70 -4.49 -18.70 17.76
C THR A 70 -4.16 -17.22 17.60
N PHE A 71 -2.88 -16.84 17.75
CA PHE A 71 -2.44 -15.46 17.53
C PHE A 71 -2.81 -14.95 16.13
N ILE A 72 -2.48 -15.73 15.08
CA ILE A 72 -2.82 -15.35 13.69
C ILE A 72 -4.32 -15.18 13.52
N GLN A 73 -5.13 -16.12 14.00
CA GLN A 73 -6.58 -16.06 13.88
C GLN A 73 -7.15 -14.80 14.54
N MET A 74 -6.68 -14.47 15.75
CA MET A 74 -7.14 -13.28 16.47
C MET A 74 -6.75 -11.98 15.75
N VAL A 75 -5.54 -11.93 15.18
CA VAL A 75 -5.06 -10.75 14.46
C VAL A 75 -5.77 -10.58 13.11
N GLU A 76 -6.02 -11.66 12.35
CA GLU A 76 -6.77 -11.58 11.09
C GLU A 76 -8.22 -11.16 11.33
N ALA A 77 -8.82 -11.54 12.47
CA ALA A 77 -10.17 -11.09 12.84
C ALA A 77 -10.29 -9.56 12.98
N LEU A 78 -9.18 -8.83 13.18
CA LEU A 78 -9.18 -7.36 13.22
C LEU A 78 -9.65 -6.73 11.89
N PHE A 79 -9.42 -7.39 10.75
CA PHE A 79 -9.89 -6.90 9.45
C PHE A 79 -11.41 -6.92 9.31
N SER A 80 -12.06 -7.84 10.04
CA SER A 80 -13.50 -8.06 9.98
C SER A 80 -14.28 -7.30 11.05
N ALA A 81 -13.62 -6.53 11.91
CA ALA A 81 -14.29 -5.70 12.88
C ALA A 81 -15.17 -4.64 12.17
N GLU A 82 -16.46 -4.66 12.46
CA GLU A 82 -17.44 -3.77 11.82
C GLU A 82 -17.32 -2.33 12.33
N ASP A 83 -16.98 -2.16 13.61
CA ASP A 83 -16.89 -0.88 14.28
C ASP A 83 -15.66 -0.77 15.20
N ILE A 84 -15.42 0.45 15.69
CA ILE A 84 -14.29 0.77 16.57
C ILE A 84 -14.37 0.00 17.90
N ILE A 85 -15.57 -0.25 18.41
CA ILE A 85 -15.78 -0.92 19.70
C ILE A 85 -15.35 -2.39 19.60
N GLY A 86 -15.83 -3.09 18.57
CA GLY A 86 -15.46 -4.46 18.24
C GLY A 86 -13.96 -4.60 17.98
N PHE A 87 -13.38 -3.65 17.24
CA PHE A 87 -11.93 -3.63 17.01
C PHE A 87 -11.13 -3.47 18.31
N GLN A 88 -11.51 -2.52 19.18
CA GLN A 88 -10.83 -2.30 20.45
C GLN A 88 -10.98 -3.50 21.39
N SER A 89 -12.15 -4.13 21.41
CA SER A 89 -12.40 -5.38 22.16
C SER A 89 -11.48 -6.50 21.67
N ALA A 90 -11.40 -6.73 20.36
CA ALA A 90 -10.51 -7.72 19.77
C ALA A 90 -9.03 -7.45 20.10
N CYS A 91 -8.59 -6.19 20.00
CA CYS A 91 -7.24 -5.79 20.41
C CYS A 91 -6.96 -6.10 21.88
N SER A 92 -7.91 -5.83 22.76
CA SER A 92 -7.78 -6.08 24.20
C SER A 92 -7.65 -7.58 24.51
N GLN A 93 -8.37 -8.42 23.76
CA GLN A 93 -8.25 -9.87 23.86
C GLN A 93 -6.87 -10.36 23.39
N ILE A 94 -6.33 -9.79 22.31
CA ILE A 94 -4.97 -10.12 21.83
C ILE A 94 -3.94 -9.77 22.90
N VAL A 95 -3.96 -8.56 23.45
CA VAL A 95 -3.00 -8.12 24.48
C VAL A 95 -3.13 -8.96 25.77
N LYS A 96 -4.35 -9.34 26.16
CA LYS A 96 -4.57 -10.23 27.32
C LYS A 96 -3.87 -11.58 27.16
N GLN A 97 -3.84 -12.14 25.94
CA GLN A 97 -3.21 -13.44 25.68
C GLN A 97 -1.73 -13.33 25.31
N PHE A 98 -1.33 -12.21 24.70
CA PHE A 98 0.01 -11.97 24.16
C PHE A 98 0.49 -10.57 24.57
N PRO A 99 0.75 -10.31 25.87
CA PRO A 99 1.01 -8.95 26.36
C PRO A 99 2.24 -8.30 25.72
N LYS A 100 3.23 -9.10 25.32
CA LYS A 100 4.47 -8.60 24.69
C LYS A 100 4.26 -8.00 23.30
N VAL A 101 3.11 -8.20 22.66
CA VAL A 101 2.80 -7.59 21.35
C VAL A 101 2.11 -6.23 21.46
N GLU A 102 1.85 -5.72 22.68
CA GLU A 102 1.15 -4.45 22.88
C GLU A 102 1.81 -3.29 22.13
N GLY A 103 3.14 -3.19 22.17
CA GLY A 103 3.88 -2.14 21.45
C GLY A 103 3.74 -2.23 19.92
N TRP A 104 3.67 -3.44 19.37
CA TRP A 104 3.39 -3.63 17.95
C TRP A 104 1.93 -3.25 17.63
N LEU A 105 0.98 -3.69 18.45
CA LEU A 105 -0.44 -3.42 18.22
C LEU A 105 -0.79 -1.94 18.41
N SER A 106 -0.15 -1.24 19.35
CA SER A 106 -0.36 0.18 19.59
C SER A 106 0.01 1.04 18.38
N TRP A 107 1.03 0.64 17.61
CA TRP A 107 1.39 1.28 16.35
C TRP A 107 0.25 1.17 15.32
N TRP A 108 -0.34 -0.02 15.18
CA TRP A 108 -1.46 -0.26 14.25
C TRP A 108 -2.78 0.36 14.72
N LYS A 109 -2.94 0.61 16.02
CA LYS A 109 -4.11 1.30 16.60
C LYS A 109 -4.15 2.79 16.29
N GLN A 110 -3.03 3.40 15.87
CA GLN A 110 -3.03 4.81 15.51
C GLN A 110 -3.97 5.03 14.33
N GLU A 111 -4.90 5.98 14.44
CA GLU A 111 -5.98 6.20 13.46
C GLU A 111 -5.47 6.28 12.02
N ARG A 112 -4.33 6.96 11.83
CA ARG A 112 -3.66 7.09 10.55
C ARG A 112 -3.34 5.74 9.90
N HIS A 113 -2.83 4.77 10.65
CA HIS A 113 -2.51 3.44 10.13
C HIS A 113 -3.74 2.53 10.11
N ALA A 114 -4.59 2.64 11.13
CA ALA A 114 -5.79 1.83 11.28
C ALA A 114 -6.76 2.04 10.10
N SER A 115 -6.99 3.29 9.72
CA SER A 115 -7.89 3.67 8.60
C SER A 115 -7.43 3.15 7.24
N MET A 116 -6.14 2.83 7.09
CA MET A 116 -5.59 2.25 5.88
C MET A 116 -5.87 0.74 5.75
N LEU A 117 -6.12 0.03 6.86
CA LEU A 117 -6.20 -1.44 6.85
C LEU A 117 -7.54 -1.99 7.34
N PHE A 118 -8.05 -1.45 8.44
CA PHE A 118 -9.15 -2.04 9.17
C PHE A 118 -10.47 -1.41 8.76
N TYR A 119 -11.45 -2.27 8.49
CA TYR A 119 -12.78 -1.84 8.07
C TYR A 119 -13.42 -0.85 9.05
N ALA A 120 -13.27 -1.11 10.36
CA ALA A 120 -13.75 -0.27 11.45
C ALA A 120 -13.28 1.21 11.40
N PHE A 121 -12.14 1.50 10.76
CA PHE A 121 -11.56 2.85 10.68
C PHE A 121 -11.61 3.43 9.26
N ARG A 122 -12.22 2.73 8.32
CA ARG A 122 -12.22 3.13 6.92
C ARG A 122 -12.87 4.51 6.75
N LYS A 123 -12.13 5.43 6.13
CA LYS A 123 -12.63 6.74 5.68
C LYS A 123 -13.07 6.73 4.20
N MET A 124 -12.49 5.82 3.40
CA MET A 124 -12.81 5.63 2.00
C MET A 124 -14.24 5.11 1.80
N ASP A 125 -14.86 5.49 0.69
CA ASP A 125 -16.13 4.89 0.25
C ASP A 125 -16.03 3.34 0.17
N PRO A 126 -17.04 2.58 0.66
CA PRO A 126 -17.00 1.12 0.66
C PRO A 126 -16.87 0.47 -0.72
N SER A 127 -17.48 1.06 -1.76
CA SER A 127 -17.44 0.53 -3.12
C SER A 127 -16.05 0.72 -3.73
N LEU A 128 -15.47 1.91 -3.55
CA LEU A 128 -14.10 2.20 -3.96
C LEU A 128 -13.11 1.31 -3.23
N TRP A 129 -13.27 1.14 -1.91
CA TRP A 129 -12.43 0.24 -1.12
C TRP A 129 -12.44 -1.17 -1.69
N LYS A 130 -13.62 -1.73 -1.97
CA LYS A 130 -13.76 -3.08 -2.54
C LYS A 130 -13.17 -3.20 -3.96
N SER A 131 -13.18 -2.12 -4.75
CA SER A 131 -12.59 -2.14 -6.09
C SER A 131 -11.05 -2.13 -6.09
N LEU A 132 -10.43 -1.64 -5.01
CA LEU A 132 -8.97 -1.64 -4.90
C LEU A 132 -8.45 -3.04 -4.57
N PRO A 133 -7.29 -3.44 -5.10
CA PRO A 133 -6.64 -4.66 -4.64
C PRO A 133 -6.22 -4.52 -3.17
N ALA A 134 -6.14 -5.65 -2.45
CA ALA A 134 -5.64 -5.65 -1.07
C ALA A 134 -4.09 -5.65 -0.99
N THR A 135 -3.42 -5.74 -2.14
CA THR A 135 -1.98 -6.00 -2.27
C THR A 135 -1.32 -5.02 -3.22
N THR A 136 -0.07 -4.65 -2.95
CA THR A 136 0.79 -3.81 -3.81
C THR A 136 1.58 -4.61 -4.85
N ASN A 137 1.16 -5.84 -5.21
CA ASN A 137 1.90 -6.72 -6.12
C ASN A 137 2.41 -6.05 -7.41
N ALA A 138 1.65 -5.11 -7.99
CA ALA A 138 2.10 -4.36 -9.17
C ALA A 138 3.27 -3.41 -8.88
N GLU A 139 3.24 -2.71 -7.73
CA GLU A 139 4.31 -1.83 -7.27
C GLU A 139 5.52 -2.63 -6.79
N GLU A 140 5.31 -3.71 -6.05
CA GLU A 140 6.38 -4.60 -5.60
C GLU A 140 7.09 -5.29 -6.78
N ALA A 141 6.34 -5.69 -7.82
CA ALA A 141 6.93 -6.19 -9.06
C ALA A 141 7.77 -5.11 -9.77
N MET A 142 7.39 -3.83 -9.66
CA MET A 142 8.20 -2.73 -10.18
C MET A 142 9.48 -2.56 -9.35
N HIS A 143 9.37 -2.54 -8.02
CA HIS A 143 10.53 -2.49 -7.11
C HIS A 143 11.49 -3.66 -7.36
N PHE A 144 10.97 -4.86 -7.60
CA PHE A 144 11.79 -6.03 -7.96
C PHE A 144 12.60 -5.81 -9.24
N ARG A 145 12.09 -5.06 -10.23
CA ARG A 145 12.85 -4.72 -11.44
C ARG A 145 14.02 -3.78 -11.12
N PHE A 146 13.83 -2.82 -10.22
CA PHE A 146 14.93 -1.97 -9.72
C PHE A 146 16.00 -2.82 -9.03
N TYR A 147 15.61 -3.71 -8.10
CA TYR A 147 16.56 -4.60 -7.42
C TYR A 147 17.28 -5.57 -8.35
N THR A 148 16.57 -6.11 -9.35
CA THR A 148 17.15 -7.01 -10.35
C THR A 148 18.17 -6.26 -11.21
N ALA A 149 17.83 -5.03 -11.64
CA ALA A 149 18.69 -4.23 -12.49
C ALA A 149 19.91 -3.65 -11.75
N ALA A 150 19.78 -3.33 -10.46
CA ALA A 150 20.89 -2.90 -9.60
C ALA A 150 21.83 -4.03 -9.18
N GLY A 151 21.41 -5.29 -9.34
CA GLY A 151 21.95 -6.42 -8.60
C GLY A 151 21.65 -6.27 -7.09
N LYS A 152 21.93 -7.27 -6.28
CA LYS A 152 21.70 -7.22 -4.81
C LYS A 152 22.53 -6.14 -4.06
N LYS A 153 23.15 -5.20 -4.77
CA LYS A 153 23.93 -4.10 -4.22
C LYS A 153 22.98 -3.01 -3.72
N THR A 154 22.97 -2.79 -2.41
CA THR A 154 22.26 -1.67 -1.78
C THR A 154 22.96 -0.33 -2.00
N HIS A 155 24.20 -0.34 -2.51
CA HIS A 155 24.99 0.84 -2.80
C HIS A 155 25.65 0.69 -4.18
N LEU A 156 25.15 1.45 -5.14
CA LEU A 156 25.83 1.69 -6.42
C LEU A 156 26.63 2.98 -6.30
N ALA A 157 27.78 3.07 -6.98
CA ALA A 157 28.46 4.35 -7.12
C ALA A 157 27.54 5.34 -7.83
N PHE A 158 27.64 6.64 -7.52
CA PHE A 158 26.70 7.66 -8.02
C PHE A 158 26.46 7.58 -9.54
N LEU A 159 27.54 7.49 -10.33
CA LEU A 159 27.46 7.39 -11.78
C LEU A 159 26.77 6.10 -12.26
N GLU A 160 27.05 4.96 -11.61
CA GLU A 160 26.41 3.68 -11.92
C GLU A 160 24.90 3.72 -11.59
N GLY A 161 24.54 4.36 -10.47
CA GLY A 161 23.15 4.59 -10.08
C GLY A 161 22.40 5.47 -11.09
N CYS A 162 23.01 6.57 -11.54
CA CYS A 162 22.43 7.43 -12.58
C CYS A 162 22.24 6.70 -13.91
N GLN A 163 23.23 5.91 -14.34
CA GLN A 163 23.14 5.11 -15.56
C GLN A 163 22.03 4.05 -15.48
N LEU A 164 21.90 3.39 -14.33
CA LEU A 164 20.83 2.43 -14.09
C LEU A 164 19.45 3.08 -14.18
N LEU A 165 19.27 4.23 -13.51
CA LEU A 165 18.01 4.98 -13.56
C LEU A 165 17.67 5.42 -14.98
N PHE A 166 18.66 5.90 -15.75
CA PHE A 166 18.47 6.27 -17.15
C PHE A 166 18.04 5.08 -18.02
N HIS A 167 18.67 3.91 -17.86
CA HIS A 167 18.27 2.71 -18.59
C HIS A 167 16.87 2.24 -18.22
N LEU A 168 16.50 2.28 -16.93
CA LEU A 168 15.16 1.92 -16.49
C LEU A 168 14.10 2.89 -17.03
N ALA A 169 14.36 4.20 -16.98
CA ALA A 169 13.48 5.21 -17.57
C ALA A 169 13.28 4.97 -19.07
N THR A 170 14.37 4.78 -19.80
CA THR A 170 14.34 4.47 -21.25
C THR A 170 13.57 3.19 -21.55
N TYR A 171 13.74 2.15 -20.72
CA TYR A 171 13.01 0.89 -20.86
C TYR A 171 11.51 1.10 -20.72
N PHE A 172 11.08 1.84 -19.67
CA PHE A 172 9.66 2.10 -19.44
C PHE A 172 9.06 3.02 -20.51
N GLU A 173 9.79 4.02 -20.97
CA GLU A 173 9.37 4.89 -22.07
C GLU A 173 9.10 4.06 -23.34
N LYS A 174 10.00 3.15 -23.70
CA LYS A 174 9.82 2.24 -24.85
C LYS A 174 8.61 1.33 -24.69
N GLN A 175 8.36 0.81 -23.49
CA GLN A 175 7.17 -0.01 -23.20
C GLN A 175 5.89 0.80 -23.36
N TYR A 176 5.86 2.02 -22.83
CA TYR A 176 4.73 2.94 -22.95
C TYR A 176 4.43 3.27 -24.41
N GLN A 177 5.46 3.65 -25.19
CA GLN A 177 5.32 3.93 -26.62
C GLN A 177 4.84 2.69 -27.40
N ALA A 178 5.33 1.50 -27.08
CA ALA A 178 4.90 0.26 -27.73
C ALA A 178 3.42 -0.07 -27.45
N VAL A 179 2.92 0.22 -26.24
CA VAL A 179 1.50 0.06 -25.90
C VAL A 179 0.65 1.09 -26.62
N GLN A 180 1.07 2.36 -26.65
CA GLN A 180 0.38 3.43 -27.40
C GLN A 180 0.30 3.11 -28.90
N GLY A 181 1.41 2.66 -29.50
CA GLY A 181 1.45 2.23 -30.90
C GLY A 181 0.54 1.03 -31.19
N LYS A 182 0.48 0.04 -30.29
CA LYS A 182 -0.45 -1.10 -30.42
C LYS A 182 -1.91 -0.68 -30.31
N LEU A 183 -2.23 0.25 -29.41
CA LEU A 183 -3.58 0.79 -29.27
C LEU A 183 -4.02 1.50 -30.55
N TYR A 184 -3.11 2.27 -31.16
CA TYR A 184 -3.33 2.94 -32.44
C TYR A 184 -3.59 1.93 -33.58
N ILE A 185 -2.82 0.84 -33.67
CA ILE A 185 -3.00 -0.21 -34.67
C ILE A 185 -4.33 -0.97 -34.48
N ILE A 186 -4.72 -1.25 -33.24
CA ILE A 186 -5.99 -1.92 -32.94
C ILE A 186 -7.17 -1.02 -33.33
N LEU A 187 -7.15 0.26 -32.94
CA LEU A 187 -8.19 1.22 -33.33
C LEU A 187 -8.28 1.39 -34.85
N TYR A 188 -7.14 1.45 -35.55
CA TYR A 188 -7.12 1.54 -37.02
C TYR A 188 -7.67 0.28 -37.68
N ARG A 189 -7.38 -0.93 -37.16
CA ARG A 189 -7.94 -2.20 -37.66
C ARG A 189 -9.43 -2.34 -37.38
N THR A 190 -9.92 -1.83 -36.24
CA THR A 190 -11.36 -1.85 -35.95
C THR A 190 -12.11 -0.85 -36.84
N LEU A 191 -11.52 0.31 -37.11
CA LEU A 191 -12.11 1.30 -38.02
C LEU A 191 -12.10 0.85 -39.49
N ILE A 192 -11.05 0.17 -39.95
CA ILE A 192 -11.00 -0.39 -41.32
C ILE A 192 -11.94 -1.58 -41.52
N ASN A 193 -12.25 -2.37 -40.48
CA ASN A 193 -13.21 -3.48 -40.60
C ASN A 193 -14.69 -3.05 -40.45
N ILE A 194 -14.95 -1.75 -40.25
CA ILE A 194 -16.31 -1.18 -40.16
C ILE A 194 -16.68 -0.42 -41.45
N TYR A 195 -15.76 -0.32 -42.42
CA TYR A 195 -16.00 0.16 -43.79
C TYR A 195 -15.73 -0.94 -44.81
#